data_AF-A0A0M9XSF0-F1
#
_entry.id   AF-A0A0M9XSF0-F1
#
_cell.length_a   1.000
_cell.length_b   1.000
_cell.length_c   1.000
_cell.angle_alpha   90.00
_cell.angle_beta   90.00
_cell.angle_gamma   90.00
#
_symmetry.space_group_name_H-M   'P 1'
#
loop_
_entity.id
_entity.type
_entity.pdbx_description
1 polymer ?
#
loop_
_entity_poly.entity_id
_entity_poly.type
_entity_poly.pdbx_seq_one_letter_code
_entity_poly.pdbx_strand_id
1 'polypeptide(L)'
;MEPTGGPSLSKEHERDRAPVRERAPAPYEPGEGCLTRLVRVPVRVVVLVLVVPVRLVWDLVVAGARGLERGVLRPVGRGLAWLGRVLVVAPLTWVYRWILTPVGHGIAWTVRAFGVALGWVGKAFFYWPWVGLWRYVLVPVGTAVGVAVAWLGHHLVVVPALWFYRRVLTPVGHAVLWVFRRLGAGFAWLGLHLVVLPARWCYRRVLTPVGHGIAWVVRGIGAAVAALVRWTVVVPAVAVWRYVLAPVGRAVGTAVTVVARETGAAFGHAWRVAGYVSRAVGRFLATLLRWVFVEPFRWVYRAVLTPVGHAVRDVLWRPVRNAARAAGRSVRRALGAARESVRRTRAEIRRAVFGGSGVPERPEPGAVPEPRREQSVPVARTLGKTSGRDVSPPTRGPGLGDAG
;
A
#
# COMPACT_ATOMS: atom_id res chain seq x y z
N MET A 1 -47.23 -57.57 -4.36
CA MET A 1 -47.22 -56.11 -4.18
C MET A 1 -45.85 -55.60 -4.60
N GLU A 2 -45.81 -55.01 -5.79
CA GLU A 2 -44.84 -53.99 -6.23
C GLU A 2 -44.78 -52.79 -5.24
N PRO A 3 -43.88 -51.77 -5.39
CA PRO A 3 -42.82 -51.61 -6.42
C PRO A 3 -41.46 -50.97 -5.96
N THR A 4 -40.44 -51.16 -6.82
CA THR A 4 -39.41 -50.22 -7.35
C THR A 4 -38.66 -49.20 -6.44
N GLY A 5 -37.38 -48.86 -6.64
CA GLY A 5 -36.54 -49.00 -7.83
C GLY A 5 -35.17 -48.30 -7.70
N GLY A 6 -34.32 -48.55 -8.70
CA GLY A 6 -33.00 -47.95 -8.91
C GLY A 6 -31.87 -48.87 -8.43
N PRO A 7 -30.88 -49.25 -9.26
CA PRO A 7 -30.06 -48.27 -10.02
C PRO A 7 -29.35 -48.84 -11.28
N SER A 8 -29.69 -48.47 -12.52
CA SER A 8 -28.81 -48.80 -13.69
C SER A 8 -29.29 -48.29 -15.05
N LEU A 9 -29.62 -47.00 -15.21
CA LEU A 9 -30.04 -46.47 -16.52
C LEU A 9 -29.34 -45.15 -16.84
N SER A 10 -28.09 -45.20 -17.29
CA SER A 10 -27.49 -44.05 -17.98
C SER A 10 -26.30 -44.33 -18.91
N LYS A 11 -25.95 -45.59 -19.21
CA LYS A 11 -24.81 -45.88 -20.12
C LYS A 11 -25.09 -46.74 -21.36
N GLU A 12 -26.31 -47.24 -21.55
CA GLU A 12 -26.65 -48.05 -22.73
C GLU A 12 -27.58 -47.36 -23.75
N HIS A 13 -28.11 -46.17 -23.44
CA HIS A 13 -29.11 -45.52 -24.30
C HIS A 13 -28.56 -44.64 -25.45
N GLU A 14 -27.25 -44.61 -25.66
CA GLU A 14 -26.61 -43.70 -26.63
C GLU A 14 -25.75 -44.41 -27.70
N ARG A 15 -25.98 -45.72 -27.92
CA ARG A 15 -25.24 -46.51 -28.92
C ARG A 15 -26.08 -47.10 -30.07
N ASP A 16 -27.37 -46.76 -30.16
CA ASP A 16 -28.30 -47.30 -31.18
C ASP A 16 -29.01 -46.23 -32.04
N ARG A 17 -28.48 -45.00 -32.14
CA ARG A 17 -28.96 -44.04 -33.15
C ARG A 17 -28.34 -44.32 -34.53
N ALA A 18 -28.75 -45.43 -35.14
CA ALA A 18 -28.72 -45.57 -36.59
C ALA A 18 -29.85 -44.69 -37.20
N PRO A 19 -29.64 -44.00 -38.33
CA PRO A 19 -30.65 -43.13 -38.89
C PRO A 19 -31.85 -43.95 -39.38
N VAL A 20 -33.01 -43.67 -38.79
CA VAL A 20 -34.33 -44.16 -39.20
C VAL A 20 -34.52 -43.84 -40.69
N ARG A 21 -34.42 -44.86 -41.54
CA ARG A 21 -34.85 -44.76 -42.94
C ARG A 21 -36.37 -44.62 -42.95
N GLU A 22 -36.81 -43.39 -43.10
CA GLU A 22 -38.19 -43.00 -43.32
C GLU A 22 -38.76 -43.79 -44.51
N ARG A 23 -39.70 -44.71 -44.21
CA ARG A 23 -40.44 -45.47 -45.22
C ARG A 23 -41.38 -44.49 -45.94
N ALA A 24 -41.15 -44.27 -47.23
CA ALA A 24 -42.04 -43.49 -48.08
C ALA A 24 -43.45 -44.11 -48.13
N PRO A 25 -44.53 -43.31 -48.15
CA PRO A 25 -45.90 -43.81 -48.29
C PRO A 25 -46.11 -44.44 -49.68
N ALA A 26 -46.81 -45.57 -49.70
CA ALA A 26 -47.18 -46.27 -50.94
C ALA A 26 -48.05 -45.37 -51.83
N PRO A 27 -47.76 -45.25 -53.14
CA PRO A 27 -48.60 -44.48 -54.05
C PRO A 27 -49.99 -45.10 -54.18
N TYR A 28 -51.01 -44.29 -53.90
CA TYR A 28 -52.40 -44.53 -54.27
C TYR A 28 -52.51 -44.56 -55.79
N GLU A 29 -52.90 -45.69 -56.38
CA GLU A 29 -53.20 -45.86 -57.82
C GLU A 29 -54.67 -45.45 -58.06
N PRO A 30 -54.97 -44.25 -58.58
CA PRO A 30 -56.30 -43.90 -59.00
C PRO A 30 -56.50 -44.51 -60.40
N GLY A 31 -57.51 -45.36 -60.57
CA GLY A 31 -57.85 -45.95 -61.86
C GLY A 31 -57.88 -44.92 -62.99
N GLU A 32 -56.86 -44.93 -63.84
CA GLU A 32 -56.73 -44.03 -64.98
C GLU A 32 -57.64 -44.51 -66.12
N GLY A 33 -58.86 -43.98 -66.17
CA GLY A 33 -59.71 -44.05 -67.35
C GLY A 33 -59.03 -43.40 -68.56
N CYS A 34 -59.22 -43.98 -69.74
CA CYS A 34 -58.57 -43.62 -71.02
C CYS A 34 -58.58 -42.11 -71.35
N LEU A 35 -59.53 -41.35 -70.81
CA LEU A 35 -59.64 -39.88 -70.94
C LEU A 35 -58.48 -39.10 -70.32
N THR A 36 -57.96 -39.50 -69.15
CA THR A 36 -56.83 -38.80 -68.51
C THR A 36 -55.54 -39.02 -69.27
N ARG A 37 -55.36 -40.21 -69.87
CA ARG A 37 -54.19 -40.55 -70.68
C ARG A 37 -54.21 -39.80 -72.01
N LEU A 38 -55.35 -39.68 -72.69
CA LEU A 38 -55.45 -38.96 -73.97
C LEU A 38 -55.24 -37.45 -73.83
N VAL A 39 -55.66 -36.84 -72.71
CA VAL A 39 -55.40 -35.42 -72.43
C VAL A 39 -54.00 -35.20 -71.87
N ARG A 40 -53.46 -36.13 -71.06
CA ARG A 40 -52.08 -36.01 -70.54
C ARG A 40 -51.01 -36.28 -71.57
N VAL A 41 -51.25 -37.08 -72.61
CA VAL A 41 -50.21 -37.33 -73.62
C VAL A 41 -49.80 -36.04 -74.33
N PRO A 42 -50.68 -35.21 -74.92
CA PRO A 42 -50.28 -33.95 -75.55
C PRO A 42 -49.77 -32.94 -74.52
N VAL A 43 -50.37 -32.85 -73.33
CA VAL A 43 -49.88 -31.97 -72.26
C VAL A 43 -48.49 -32.40 -71.78
N ARG A 44 -48.23 -33.71 -71.63
CA ARG A 44 -46.89 -34.23 -71.29
C ARG A 44 -45.92 -34.02 -72.43
N VAL A 45 -46.32 -34.13 -73.69
CA VAL A 45 -45.44 -33.85 -74.83
C VAL A 45 -45.09 -32.35 -74.86
N VAL A 46 -46.05 -31.45 -74.66
CA VAL A 46 -45.78 -30.00 -74.59
C VAL A 46 -44.94 -29.66 -73.35
N VAL A 47 -45.27 -30.20 -72.18
CA VAL A 47 -44.47 -30.05 -70.96
C VAL A 47 -43.08 -30.62 -71.17
N LEU A 48 -42.92 -31.76 -71.84
CA LEU A 48 -41.62 -32.38 -72.03
C LEU A 48 -40.80 -31.59 -73.06
N VAL A 49 -41.39 -31.16 -74.17
CA VAL A 49 -40.73 -30.35 -75.21
C VAL A 49 -40.43 -28.93 -74.74
N LEU A 50 -41.20 -28.37 -73.81
CA LEU A 50 -41.00 -27.00 -73.34
C LEU A 50 -40.25 -26.96 -72.00
N VAL A 51 -40.71 -27.73 -71.01
CA VAL A 51 -40.17 -27.73 -69.64
C VAL A 51 -38.86 -28.51 -69.56
N VAL A 52 -38.63 -29.58 -70.33
CA VAL A 52 -37.32 -30.27 -70.29
C VAL A 52 -36.20 -29.40 -70.83
N PRO A 53 -36.27 -28.74 -71.99
CA PRO A 53 -35.17 -27.86 -72.41
C PRO A 53 -35.02 -26.64 -71.50
N VAL A 54 -36.12 -26.06 -71.00
CA VAL A 54 -36.03 -24.99 -69.99
C VAL A 54 -35.38 -25.49 -68.70
N ARG A 55 -35.71 -26.70 -68.22
CA ARG A 55 -35.04 -27.33 -67.08
C ARG A 55 -33.60 -27.68 -67.36
N LEU A 56 -33.27 -28.13 -68.57
CA LEU A 56 -31.91 -28.46 -68.96
C LEU A 56 -31.04 -27.20 -68.99
N VAL A 57 -31.57 -26.11 -69.55
CA VAL A 57 -30.93 -24.79 -69.52
C VAL A 57 -30.79 -24.31 -68.08
N TRP A 58 -31.83 -24.46 -67.25
CA TRP A 58 -31.76 -24.11 -65.83
C TRP A 58 -30.73 -24.96 -65.07
N ASP A 59 -30.69 -26.27 -65.30
CA ASP A 59 -29.74 -27.18 -64.67
C ASP A 59 -28.31 -26.93 -65.16
N LEU A 60 -28.12 -26.52 -66.41
CA LEU A 60 -26.84 -26.06 -66.96
C LEU A 60 -26.40 -24.74 -66.34
N VAL A 61 -27.31 -23.77 -66.20
CA VAL A 61 -27.03 -22.49 -65.55
C VAL A 61 -26.71 -22.70 -64.07
N VAL A 62 -27.46 -23.56 -63.38
CA VAL A 62 -27.23 -23.89 -61.98
C VAL A 62 -25.96 -24.74 -61.82
N ALA A 63 -25.67 -25.66 -62.72
CA ALA A 63 -24.41 -26.41 -62.72
C ALA A 63 -23.22 -25.50 -63.00
N GLY A 64 -23.35 -24.55 -63.92
CA GLY A 64 -22.37 -23.50 -64.20
C GLY A 64 -22.17 -22.59 -63.00
N ALA A 65 -23.25 -22.14 -62.36
CA ALA A 65 -23.20 -21.33 -61.14
C ALA A 65 -22.55 -22.09 -59.98
N ARG A 66 -22.88 -23.38 -59.78
CA ARG A 66 -22.24 -24.23 -58.76
C ARG A 66 -20.77 -24.54 -59.11
N GLY A 67 -20.45 -24.68 -60.39
CA GLY A 67 -19.09 -24.86 -60.89
C GLY A 67 -18.24 -23.62 -60.61
N LEU A 68 -18.78 -22.43 -60.89
CA LEU A 68 -18.18 -21.14 -60.59
C LEU A 68 -18.05 -20.92 -59.07
N GLU A 69 -19.05 -21.34 -58.29
CA GLU A 69 -19.02 -21.26 -56.83
C GLU A 69 -17.89 -22.13 -56.26
N ARG A 70 -17.77 -23.38 -56.71
CA ARG A 70 -16.76 -24.33 -56.21
C ARG A 70 -15.36 -24.05 -56.74
N GLY A 71 -15.25 -23.68 -58.02
CA GLY A 71 -13.98 -23.51 -58.72
C GLY A 71 -13.33 -22.15 -58.48
N VAL A 72 -14.12 -21.09 -58.24
CA VAL A 72 -13.59 -19.71 -58.14
C VAL A 72 -13.99 -19.05 -56.83
N LEU A 73 -15.29 -18.97 -56.52
CA LEU A 73 -15.73 -18.21 -55.32
C LEU A 73 -15.28 -18.85 -54.00
N ARG A 74 -15.25 -20.18 -53.89
CA ARG A 74 -14.75 -20.85 -52.67
C ARG A 74 -13.24 -20.72 -52.46
N PRO A 75 -12.36 -20.93 -53.47
CA PRO A 75 -10.94 -20.69 -53.29
C PRO A 75 -10.62 -19.21 -53.11
N VAL A 76 -11.27 -18.31 -53.84
CA VAL A 76 -11.09 -16.85 -53.66
C VAL A 76 -11.62 -16.40 -52.31
N GLY A 77 -12.78 -16.90 -51.87
CA GLY A 77 -13.35 -16.62 -50.54
C GLY A 77 -12.46 -17.14 -49.41
N ARG A 78 -11.86 -18.33 -49.55
CA ARG A 78 -10.85 -18.83 -48.60
C ARG A 78 -9.56 -18.01 -48.65
N GLY A 79 -9.13 -17.58 -49.83
CA GLY A 79 -7.98 -16.70 -50.03
C GLY A 79 -8.20 -15.34 -49.35
N LEU A 80 -9.32 -14.67 -49.59
CA LEU A 80 -9.69 -13.41 -48.94
C LEU A 80 -9.90 -13.57 -47.44
N ALA A 81 -10.52 -14.66 -46.98
CA ALA A 81 -10.70 -14.92 -45.55
C ALA A 81 -9.38 -15.27 -44.85
N TRP A 82 -8.43 -15.88 -45.55
CA TRP A 82 -7.07 -16.08 -45.07
C TRP A 82 -6.29 -14.76 -45.06
N LEU A 83 -6.39 -13.96 -46.12
CA LEU A 83 -5.75 -12.66 -46.22
C LEU A 83 -6.29 -11.71 -45.15
N GLY A 84 -7.60 -11.65 -44.94
CA GLY A 84 -8.21 -10.87 -43.87
C GLY A 84 -7.80 -11.38 -42.48
N ARG A 85 -7.71 -12.71 -42.29
CA ARG A 85 -7.22 -13.26 -41.02
C ARG A 85 -5.76 -12.96 -40.76
N VAL A 86 -4.89 -13.05 -41.76
CA VAL A 86 -3.44 -12.84 -41.59
C VAL A 86 -3.08 -11.37 -41.58
N LEU A 87 -3.74 -10.54 -42.40
CA LEU A 87 -3.42 -9.13 -42.53
C LEU A 87 -4.14 -8.25 -41.51
N VAL A 88 -5.33 -8.64 -41.05
CA VAL A 88 -6.11 -7.85 -40.10
C VAL A 88 -6.20 -8.57 -38.76
N VAL A 89 -6.69 -9.81 -38.72
CA VAL A 89 -6.97 -10.48 -37.45
C VAL A 89 -5.67 -10.82 -36.70
N ALA A 90 -4.63 -11.29 -37.37
CA ALA A 90 -3.36 -11.65 -36.75
C ALA A 90 -2.61 -10.44 -36.14
N PRO A 91 -2.42 -9.31 -36.85
CA PRO A 91 -1.81 -8.14 -36.24
C PRO A 91 -2.73 -7.53 -35.17
N LEU A 92 -4.05 -7.56 -35.35
CA LEU A 92 -4.98 -7.05 -34.35
C LEU A 92 -4.98 -7.92 -33.07
N THR A 93 -4.89 -9.25 -33.20
CA THR A 93 -4.73 -10.15 -32.04
C THR A 93 -3.35 -10.02 -31.42
N TRP A 94 -2.30 -9.76 -32.21
CA TRP A 94 -0.96 -9.50 -31.68
C TRP A 94 -0.94 -8.20 -30.88
N VAL A 95 -1.52 -7.12 -31.41
CA VAL A 95 -1.70 -5.84 -30.71
C VAL A 95 -2.57 -6.00 -29.46
N TYR A 96 -3.69 -6.71 -29.56
CA TYR A 96 -4.53 -7.00 -28.41
C TYR A 96 -3.76 -7.76 -27.32
N ARG A 97 -2.97 -8.77 -27.71
CA ARG A 97 -2.24 -9.63 -26.78
C ARG A 97 -0.99 -9.00 -26.19
N TRP A 98 -0.29 -8.15 -26.95
CA TRP A 98 0.93 -7.49 -26.51
C TRP A 98 0.70 -6.12 -25.88
N ILE A 99 -0.38 -5.42 -26.20
CA ILE A 99 -0.66 -4.09 -25.68
C ILE A 99 -1.88 -4.11 -24.76
N LEU A 100 -2.99 -4.69 -25.17
CA LEU A 100 -4.24 -4.59 -24.40
C LEU A 100 -4.25 -5.48 -23.15
N THR A 101 -3.65 -6.67 -23.19
CA THR A 101 -3.52 -7.53 -22.01
C THR A 101 -2.62 -6.93 -20.92
N PRO A 102 -1.40 -6.43 -21.20
CA PRO A 102 -0.58 -5.81 -20.15
C PRO A 102 -1.16 -4.47 -19.68
N VAL A 103 -1.80 -3.69 -20.56
CA VAL A 103 -2.51 -2.47 -20.15
C VAL A 103 -3.72 -2.81 -19.27
N GLY A 104 -4.50 -3.83 -19.63
CA GLY A 104 -5.62 -4.32 -18.83
C GLY A 104 -5.19 -4.84 -17.46
N HIS A 105 -4.08 -5.59 -17.39
CA HIS A 105 -3.49 -6.00 -16.11
C HIS A 105 -2.96 -4.81 -15.32
N GLY A 106 -2.33 -3.83 -15.98
CA GLY A 106 -1.85 -2.61 -15.34
C GLY A 106 -2.98 -1.79 -14.72
N ILE A 107 -4.07 -1.59 -15.46
CA ILE A 107 -5.27 -0.90 -14.99
C ILE A 107 -5.95 -1.68 -13.87
N ALA A 108 -6.09 -3.00 -14.01
CA ALA A 108 -6.66 -3.83 -12.95
C ALA A 108 -5.81 -3.74 -11.67
N TRP A 109 -4.49 -3.72 -11.79
CA TRP A 109 -3.57 -3.61 -10.66
C TRP A 109 -3.66 -2.23 -9.99
N THR A 110 -3.74 -1.15 -10.77
CA THR A 110 -3.90 0.21 -10.21
C THR A 110 -5.24 0.37 -9.52
N VAL A 111 -6.35 -0.07 -10.12
CA VAL A 111 -7.68 -0.05 -9.49
C VAL A 111 -7.68 -0.86 -8.19
N ARG A 112 -7.04 -2.03 -8.18
CA ARG A 112 -6.96 -2.86 -6.97
C ARG A 112 -6.10 -2.24 -5.89
N ALA A 113 -4.95 -1.68 -6.25
CA ALA A 113 -4.08 -0.95 -5.32
C ALA A 113 -4.79 0.27 -4.74
N PHE A 114 -5.52 1.02 -5.57
CA PHE A 114 -6.31 2.18 -5.15
C PHE A 114 -7.48 1.77 -4.25
N GLY A 115 -8.17 0.68 -4.56
CA GLY A 115 -9.25 0.14 -3.73
C GLY A 115 -8.75 -0.33 -2.35
N VAL A 116 -7.57 -0.97 -2.30
CA VAL A 116 -6.93 -1.35 -1.05
C VAL A 116 -6.51 -0.11 -0.25
N ALA A 117 -5.90 0.88 -0.90
CA ALA A 117 -5.52 2.14 -0.27
C ALA A 117 -6.74 2.87 0.29
N LEU A 118 -7.82 2.98 -0.48
CA LEU A 118 -9.07 3.62 -0.06
C LEU A 118 -9.75 2.85 1.07
N GLY A 119 -9.71 1.52 1.05
CA GLY A 119 -10.19 0.68 2.15
C GLY A 119 -9.38 0.88 3.44
N TRP A 120 -8.06 1.01 3.34
CA TRP A 120 -7.19 1.35 4.46
C TRP A 120 -7.46 2.75 5.00
N VAL A 121 -7.64 3.73 4.13
CA VAL A 121 -7.99 5.10 4.53
C VAL A 121 -9.36 5.12 5.22
N GLY A 122 -10.37 4.44 4.67
CA GLY A 122 -11.68 4.29 5.31
C GLY A 122 -11.57 3.64 6.68
N LYS A 123 -10.78 2.57 6.82
CA LYS A 123 -10.55 1.90 8.10
C LYS A 123 -9.75 2.79 9.08
N ALA A 124 -8.77 3.54 8.59
CA ALA A 124 -7.97 4.45 9.41
C ALA A 124 -8.76 5.68 9.87
N PHE A 125 -9.70 6.20 9.06
CA PHE A 125 -10.52 7.35 9.43
C PHE A 125 -11.78 6.97 10.22
N PHE A 126 -12.39 5.83 9.93
CA PHE A 126 -13.65 5.46 10.57
C PHE A 126 -13.44 4.58 11.80
N TYR A 127 -12.66 3.51 11.65
CA TYR A 127 -12.51 2.51 12.71
C TYR A 127 -11.57 2.98 13.81
N TRP A 128 -10.41 3.55 13.46
CA TRP A 128 -9.41 3.95 14.47
C TRP A 128 -9.86 5.10 15.39
N PRO A 129 -10.47 6.20 14.88
CA PRO A 129 -10.97 7.27 15.74
C PRO A 129 -12.14 6.81 16.60
N TRP A 130 -13.03 5.97 16.07
CA TRP A 130 -14.12 5.42 16.86
C TRP A 130 -13.62 4.47 17.97
N VAL A 131 -12.67 3.59 17.67
CA VAL A 131 -12.05 2.71 18.68
C VAL A 131 -11.25 3.53 19.70
N GLY A 132 -10.54 4.57 19.26
CA GLY A 132 -9.86 5.52 20.13
C GLY A 132 -10.84 6.23 21.05
N LEU A 133 -11.92 6.79 20.51
CA LEU A 133 -12.99 7.43 21.27
C LEU A 133 -13.61 6.46 22.28
N TRP A 134 -13.88 5.23 21.86
CA TRP A 134 -14.49 4.24 22.73
C TRP A 134 -13.56 3.87 23.89
N ARG A 135 -12.28 3.61 23.59
CA ARG A 135 -11.30 3.13 24.58
C ARG A 135 -10.76 4.24 25.50
N TYR A 136 -10.61 5.46 24.98
CA TYR A 136 -10.04 6.58 25.71
C TYR A 136 -11.08 7.55 26.27
N VAL A 137 -12.33 7.52 25.81
CA VAL A 137 -13.39 8.42 26.32
C VAL A 137 -14.52 7.62 26.94
N LEU A 138 -15.18 6.71 26.21
CA LEU A 138 -16.34 6.01 26.76
C LEU A 138 -16.00 5.12 27.95
N VAL A 139 -14.93 4.32 27.87
CA VAL A 139 -14.51 3.45 28.98
C VAL A 139 -14.17 4.26 30.24
N PRO A 140 -13.27 5.26 30.21
CA PRO A 140 -12.94 6.04 31.40
C PRO A 140 -14.13 6.86 31.92
N VAL A 141 -14.95 7.45 31.04
CA VAL A 141 -16.17 8.17 31.44
C VAL A 141 -17.17 7.22 32.09
N GLY A 142 -17.41 6.04 31.51
CA GLY A 142 -18.29 5.02 32.09
C GLY A 142 -17.81 4.55 33.46
N THR A 143 -16.51 4.31 33.63
CA THR A 143 -15.94 3.98 34.95
C THR A 143 -16.05 5.13 35.94
N ALA A 144 -15.80 6.37 35.51
CA ALA A 144 -15.90 7.54 36.38
C ALA A 144 -17.35 7.78 36.84
N VAL A 145 -18.31 7.66 35.92
CA VAL A 145 -19.74 7.74 36.23
C VAL A 145 -20.16 6.60 37.16
N GLY A 146 -19.71 5.36 36.90
CA GLY A 146 -19.99 4.22 37.76
C GLY A 146 -19.46 4.40 39.19
N VAL A 147 -18.23 4.90 39.34
CA VAL A 147 -17.63 5.23 40.64
C VAL A 147 -18.40 6.37 41.32
N ALA A 148 -18.78 7.41 40.57
CA ALA A 148 -19.55 8.53 41.12
C ALA A 148 -20.93 8.10 41.62
N VAL A 149 -21.65 7.26 40.86
CA VAL A 149 -22.95 6.69 41.27
C VAL A 149 -22.81 5.78 42.48
N ALA A 150 -21.77 4.93 42.51
CA ALA A 150 -21.50 4.06 43.65
C ALA A 150 -21.15 4.85 44.92
N TRP A 151 -20.33 5.91 44.79
CA TRP A 151 -19.99 6.80 45.88
C TRP A 151 -21.21 7.56 46.40
N LEU A 152 -22.06 8.06 45.49
CA LEU A 152 -23.29 8.76 45.83
C LEU A 152 -24.28 7.82 46.53
N GLY A 153 -24.47 6.59 46.05
CA GLY A 153 -25.30 5.58 46.72
C GLY A 153 -24.78 5.24 48.12
N HIS A 154 -23.47 5.10 48.27
CA HIS A 154 -22.86 4.84 49.58
C HIS A 154 -23.05 6.02 50.55
N HIS A 155 -22.78 7.25 50.12
CA HIS A 155 -22.93 8.43 50.98
C HIS A 155 -24.39 8.82 51.24
N LEU A 156 -25.30 8.54 50.32
CA LEU A 156 -26.71 8.93 50.47
C LEU A 156 -27.55 7.85 51.17
N VAL A 157 -27.18 6.58 51.05
CA VAL A 157 -27.95 5.47 51.64
C VAL A 157 -27.22 4.87 52.82
N VAL A 158 -25.95 4.50 52.66
CA VAL A 158 -25.22 3.72 53.66
C VAL A 158 -24.81 4.58 54.84
N VAL A 159 -24.29 5.79 54.60
CA VAL A 159 -23.88 6.70 55.68
C VAL A 159 -25.07 7.17 56.53
N PRO A 160 -26.22 7.58 55.97
CA PRO A 160 -27.38 7.99 56.76
C PRO A 160 -28.04 6.80 57.45
N ALA A 161 -28.09 5.63 56.81
CA ALA A 161 -28.58 4.41 57.45
C ALA A 161 -27.68 4.00 58.62
N LEU A 162 -26.35 4.07 58.49
CA LEU A 162 -25.40 3.83 59.58
C LEU A 162 -25.49 4.87 60.68
N TRP A 163 -25.68 6.14 60.32
CA TRP A 163 -25.88 7.21 61.29
C TRP A 163 -27.17 7.01 62.07
N PHE A 164 -28.28 6.73 61.39
CA PHE A 164 -29.58 6.43 62.00
C PHE A 164 -29.49 5.17 62.87
N TYR A 165 -28.81 4.13 62.38
CA TYR A 165 -28.52 2.93 63.15
C TYR A 165 -27.75 3.28 64.44
N ARG A 166 -26.68 4.08 64.33
CA ARG A 166 -25.82 4.43 65.46
C ARG A 166 -26.46 5.40 66.46
N ARG A 167 -27.23 6.38 65.99
CA ARG A 167 -27.81 7.44 66.82
C ARG A 167 -29.19 7.11 67.36
N VAL A 168 -29.95 6.24 66.70
CA VAL A 168 -31.32 5.91 67.10
C VAL A 168 -31.40 4.47 67.56
N LEU A 169 -30.91 3.53 66.76
CA LEU A 169 -31.02 2.11 67.06
C LEU A 169 -30.06 1.66 68.18
N THR A 170 -28.86 2.21 68.29
CA THR A 170 -27.93 1.87 69.38
C THR A 170 -28.40 2.36 70.76
N PRO A 171 -28.86 3.61 70.95
CA PRO A 171 -29.37 4.04 72.26
C PRO A 171 -30.71 3.41 72.59
N VAL A 172 -31.60 3.19 71.60
CA VAL A 172 -32.85 2.45 71.82
C VAL A 172 -32.55 0.99 72.15
N GLY A 173 -31.59 0.36 71.46
CA GLY A 173 -31.11 -0.98 71.76
C GLY A 173 -30.54 -1.06 73.17
N HIS A 174 -29.74 -0.09 73.62
CA HIS A 174 -29.24 -0.05 74.99
C HIS A 174 -30.34 0.22 76.02
N ALA A 175 -31.29 1.11 75.76
CA ALA A 175 -32.40 1.40 76.67
C ALA A 175 -33.35 0.19 76.80
N VAL A 176 -33.70 -0.43 75.68
CA VAL A 176 -34.50 -1.66 75.62
C VAL A 176 -33.75 -2.80 76.30
N LEU A 177 -32.46 -3.01 76.01
CA LEU A 177 -31.67 -4.05 76.68
C LEU A 177 -31.52 -3.77 78.18
N TRP A 178 -31.50 -2.51 78.63
CA TRP A 178 -31.40 -2.18 80.05
C TRP A 178 -32.71 -2.48 80.80
N VAL A 179 -33.86 -2.19 80.18
CA VAL A 179 -35.19 -2.52 80.71
C VAL A 179 -35.46 -4.03 80.66
N PHE A 180 -35.17 -4.68 79.53
CA PHE A 180 -35.29 -6.13 79.37
C PHE A 180 -34.26 -6.92 80.19
N ARG A 181 -33.08 -6.38 80.53
CA ARG A 181 -32.11 -7.05 81.40
C ARG A 181 -32.52 -7.00 82.87
N ARG A 182 -33.35 -6.03 83.28
CA ARG A 182 -33.96 -6.00 84.62
C ARG A 182 -35.19 -6.89 84.76
N LEU A 183 -36.05 -6.99 83.74
CA LEU A 183 -37.20 -7.91 83.78
C LEU A 183 -36.89 -9.34 83.28
N GLY A 184 -35.94 -9.48 82.37
CA GLY A 184 -35.66 -10.70 81.63
C GLY A 184 -34.49 -11.52 82.16
N ALA A 185 -33.74 -11.11 83.19
CA ALA A 185 -32.68 -11.96 83.73
C ALA A 185 -33.23 -13.35 84.19
N GLY A 186 -34.46 -13.41 84.68
CA GLY A 186 -35.16 -14.67 85.01
C GLY A 186 -35.73 -15.40 83.80
N PHE A 187 -36.46 -14.71 82.92
CA PHE A 187 -37.12 -15.35 81.75
C PHE A 187 -36.18 -15.60 80.56
N ALA A 188 -35.15 -14.79 80.36
CA ALA A 188 -34.14 -14.98 79.33
C ALA A 188 -33.19 -16.12 79.70
N TRP A 189 -32.89 -16.36 80.98
CA TRP A 189 -32.13 -17.55 81.38
C TRP A 189 -32.88 -18.83 81.00
N LEU A 190 -34.19 -18.87 81.28
CA LEU A 190 -35.07 -20.00 80.95
C LEU A 190 -35.32 -20.15 79.43
N GLY A 191 -35.59 -19.05 78.72
CA GLY A 191 -35.82 -19.04 77.27
C GLY A 191 -34.55 -19.29 76.45
N LEU A 192 -33.39 -18.76 76.87
CA LEU A 192 -32.12 -19.06 76.21
C LEU A 192 -31.69 -20.51 76.42
N HIS A 193 -31.89 -21.09 77.61
CA HIS A 193 -31.53 -22.48 77.85
C HIS A 193 -32.51 -23.46 77.18
N LEU A 194 -33.81 -23.18 77.20
CA LEU A 194 -34.83 -24.12 76.73
C LEU A 194 -35.13 -24.02 75.23
N VAL A 195 -34.98 -22.84 74.61
CA VAL A 195 -35.33 -22.64 73.19
C VAL A 195 -34.10 -22.28 72.35
N VAL A 196 -33.28 -21.33 72.82
CA VAL A 196 -32.17 -20.81 72.00
C VAL A 196 -31.00 -21.78 71.93
N LEU A 197 -30.68 -22.51 73.00
CA LEU A 197 -29.64 -23.55 72.99
C LEU A 197 -29.99 -24.72 72.05
N PRO A 198 -31.20 -25.33 72.11
CA PRO A 198 -31.56 -26.38 71.15
C PRO A 198 -31.73 -25.84 69.73
N ALA A 199 -32.27 -24.63 69.54
CA ALA A 199 -32.35 -24.01 68.22
C ALA A 199 -30.96 -23.68 67.63
N ARG A 200 -30.02 -23.17 68.43
CA ARG A 200 -28.62 -22.95 68.01
C ARG A 200 -27.90 -24.27 67.76
N TRP A 201 -28.17 -25.30 68.55
CA TRP A 201 -27.61 -26.62 68.32
C TRP A 201 -28.13 -27.20 67.01
N CYS A 202 -29.43 -27.10 66.74
CA CYS A 202 -30.05 -27.54 65.48
C CYS A 202 -29.54 -26.72 64.28
N TYR A 203 -29.42 -25.39 64.41
CA TYR A 203 -28.82 -24.53 63.38
C TYR A 203 -27.34 -24.90 63.10
N ARG A 204 -26.53 -25.12 64.15
CA ARG A 204 -25.12 -25.49 64.01
C ARG A 204 -24.91 -26.92 63.50
N ARG A 205 -25.72 -27.88 63.95
CA ARG A 205 -25.59 -29.30 63.61
C ARG A 205 -26.29 -29.70 62.32
N VAL A 206 -27.32 -28.96 61.88
CA VAL A 206 -28.11 -29.32 60.70
C VAL A 206 -28.00 -28.25 59.62
N LEU A 207 -28.30 -27.00 59.93
CA LEU A 207 -28.38 -25.97 58.90
C LEU A 207 -27.01 -25.54 58.36
N THR A 208 -25.99 -25.52 59.20
CA THR A 208 -24.62 -25.16 58.82
C THR A 208 -23.96 -26.21 57.92
N PRO A 209 -24.01 -27.53 58.24
CA PRO A 209 -23.48 -28.55 57.33
C PRO A 209 -24.32 -28.69 56.05
N VAL A 210 -25.64 -28.49 56.10
CA VAL A 210 -26.48 -28.47 54.89
C VAL A 210 -26.12 -27.29 54.00
N GLY A 211 -25.93 -26.09 54.55
CA GLY A 211 -25.48 -24.93 53.80
C GLY A 211 -24.09 -25.11 53.18
N HIS A 212 -23.14 -25.70 53.93
CA HIS A 212 -21.82 -26.04 53.40
C HIS A 212 -21.88 -27.13 52.33
N GLY A 213 -22.76 -28.13 52.50
CA GLY A 213 -22.98 -29.21 51.53
C GLY A 213 -23.55 -28.68 50.22
N ILE A 214 -24.58 -27.84 50.27
CA ILE A 214 -25.16 -27.19 49.08
C ILE A 214 -24.13 -26.31 48.39
N ALA A 215 -23.37 -25.50 49.14
CA ALA A 215 -22.31 -24.67 48.58
C ALA A 215 -21.17 -25.50 47.95
N TRP A 216 -20.87 -26.68 48.50
CA TRP A 216 -19.92 -27.62 47.93
C TRP A 216 -20.43 -28.24 46.62
N VAL A 217 -21.69 -28.65 46.58
CA VAL A 217 -22.33 -29.22 45.39
C VAL A 217 -22.42 -28.17 44.28
N VAL A 218 -22.86 -26.95 44.58
CA VAL A 218 -22.94 -25.86 43.59
C VAL A 218 -21.55 -25.50 43.05
N ARG A 219 -20.52 -25.41 43.90
CA ARG A 219 -19.13 -25.21 43.43
C ARG A 219 -18.62 -26.39 42.62
N GLY A 220 -18.94 -27.62 43.01
CA GLY A 220 -18.57 -28.83 42.28
C GLY A 220 -19.18 -28.84 40.88
N ILE A 221 -20.48 -28.51 40.77
CA ILE A 221 -21.18 -28.38 39.49
C ILE A 221 -20.58 -27.24 38.66
N GLY A 222 -20.34 -26.07 39.25
CA GLY A 222 -19.70 -24.95 38.55
C GLY A 222 -18.31 -25.29 38.02
N ALA A 223 -17.49 -26.00 38.82
CA ALA A 223 -16.17 -26.48 38.40
C ALA A 223 -16.26 -27.55 37.30
N ALA A 224 -17.23 -28.46 37.38
CA ALA A 224 -17.46 -29.48 36.36
C ALA A 224 -17.90 -28.87 35.03
N VAL A 225 -18.84 -27.91 35.07
CA VAL A 225 -19.28 -27.17 33.87
C VAL A 225 -18.13 -26.35 33.28
N ALA A 226 -17.36 -25.64 34.11
CA ALA A 226 -16.20 -24.89 33.64
C ALA A 226 -15.12 -25.80 33.04
N ALA A 227 -14.88 -26.97 33.63
CA ALA A 227 -13.96 -27.97 33.10
C ALA A 227 -14.46 -28.55 31.77
N LEU A 228 -15.76 -28.83 31.66
CA LEU A 228 -16.40 -29.33 30.45
C LEU A 228 -16.27 -28.30 29.31
N VAL A 229 -16.63 -27.03 29.57
CA VAL A 229 -16.49 -25.92 28.61
C VAL A 229 -15.03 -25.72 28.21
N ARG A 230 -14.10 -25.76 29.18
CA ARG A 230 -12.68 -25.65 28.90
C ARG A 230 -12.19 -26.78 27.99
N TRP A 231 -12.61 -28.02 28.23
CA TRP A 231 -12.21 -29.16 27.41
C TRP A 231 -12.91 -29.21 26.03
N THR A 232 -14.18 -28.82 25.94
CA THR A 232 -14.93 -28.87 24.66
C THR A 232 -14.71 -27.67 23.76
N VAL A 233 -14.37 -26.50 24.31
CA VAL A 233 -14.22 -25.27 23.52
C VAL A 233 -12.77 -24.81 23.51
N VAL A 234 -12.18 -24.64 24.69
CA VAL A 234 -10.87 -23.98 24.81
C VAL A 234 -9.75 -24.88 24.34
N VAL A 235 -9.74 -26.16 24.73
CA VAL A 235 -8.72 -27.13 24.30
C VAL A 235 -8.71 -27.31 22.78
N PRO A 236 -9.84 -27.60 22.09
CA PRO A 236 -9.83 -27.72 20.64
C PRO A 236 -9.55 -26.39 19.94
N ALA A 237 -10.02 -25.25 20.45
CA ALA A 237 -9.66 -23.95 19.89
C ALA A 237 -8.15 -23.67 19.98
N VAL A 238 -7.52 -23.97 21.13
CA VAL A 238 -6.07 -23.82 21.33
C VAL A 238 -5.29 -24.83 20.48
N ALA A 239 -5.80 -26.05 20.32
CA ALA A 239 -5.19 -27.05 19.44
C ALA A 239 -5.24 -26.60 17.97
N VAL A 240 -6.38 -26.12 17.49
CA VAL A 240 -6.52 -25.55 16.14
C VAL A 240 -5.59 -24.34 15.96
N TRP A 241 -5.49 -23.48 16.98
CA TRP A 241 -4.55 -22.35 16.93
C TRP A 241 -3.08 -22.81 16.83
N ARG A 242 -2.64 -23.72 17.71
CA ARG A 242 -1.23 -24.17 17.75
C ARG A 242 -0.83 -25.08 16.60
N TYR A 243 -1.71 -25.98 16.17
CA TYR A 243 -1.38 -27.00 15.17
C TYR A 243 -1.78 -26.60 13.75
N VAL A 244 -2.71 -25.66 13.57
CA VAL A 244 -3.17 -25.24 12.22
C VAL A 244 -2.82 -23.78 11.96
N LEU A 245 -3.31 -22.84 12.78
CA LEU A 245 -3.13 -21.41 12.46
C LEU A 245 -1.69 -20.92 12.65
N ALA A 246 -1.00 -21.37 13.70
CA ALA A 246 0.39 -20.98 13.94
C ALA A 246 1.37 -21.47 12.85
N PRO A 247 1.32 -22.75 12.39
CA PRO A 247 2.17 -23.18 11.29
C PRO A 247 1.75 -22.57 9.95
N VAL A 248 0.46 -22.41 9.68
CA VAL A 248 -0.01 -21.72 8.45
C VAL A 248 0.45 -20.25 8.46
N GLY A 249 0.31 -19.55 9.59
CA GLY A 249 0.77 -18.18 9.75
C GLY A 249 2.29 -18.05 9.59
N ARG A 250 3.08 -19.01 10.08
CA ARG A 250 4.52 -19.05 9.85
C ARG A 250 4.87 -19.33 8.39
N ALA A 251 4.20 -20.29 7.75
CA ALA A 251 4.42 -20.63 6.33
C ALA A 251 4.05 -19.45 5.42
N VAL A 252 2.92 -18.79 5.68
CA VAL A 252 2.51 -17.57 4.98
C VAL A 252 3.49 -16.44 5.26
N GLY A 253 3.91 -16.25 6.51
CA GLY A 253 4.92 -15.26 6.88
C GLY A 253 6.24 -15.45 6.10
N THR A 254 6.74 -16.69 6.01
CA THR A 254 7.94 -17.01 5.22
C THR A 254 7.73 -16.84 3.73
N ALA A 255 6.56 -17.21 3.20
CA ALA A 255 6.24 -17.01 1.80
C ALA A 255 6.19 -15.52 1.45
N VAL A 256 5.56 -14.70 2.29
CA VAL A 256 5.45 -13.25 2.12
C VAL A 256 6.83 -12.59 2.23
N THR A 257 7.68 -12.99 3.17
CA THR A 257 9.03 -12.41 3.28
C THR A 257 9.91 -12.79 2.10
N VAL A 258 9.80 -14.02 1.58
CA VAL A 258 10.50 -14.43 0.35
C VAL A 258 10.01 -13.61 -0.84
N VAL A 259 8.70 -13.49 -1.04
CA VAL A 259 8.12 -12.69 -2.13
C VAL A 259 8.51 -11.22 -2.01
N ALA A 260 8.45 -10.64 -0.81
CA ALA A 260 8.86 -9.26 -0.58
C ALA A 260 10.35 -9.05 -0.84
N ARG A 261 11.21 -10.02 -0.49
CA ARG A 261 12.66 -9.96 -0.72
C ARG A 261 13.00 -10.07 -2.21
N GLU A 262 12.37 -11.01 -2.92
CA GLU A 262 12.48 -11.19 -4.38
C GLU A 262 12.02 -9.92 -5.11
N THR A 263 10.83 -9.42 -4.75
CA THR A 263 10.26 -8.22 -5.39
C THR A 263 11.06 -6.97 -5.06
N GLY A 264 11.57 -6.85 -3.83
CA GLY A 264 12.43 -5.76 -3.39
C GLY A 264 13.80 -5.76 -4.09
N ALA A 265 14.38 -6.93 -4.33
CA ALA A 265 15.63 -7.05 -5.07
C ALA A 265 15.47 -6.68 -6.55
N ALA A 266 14.37 -7.13 -7.18
CA ALA A 266 14.02 -6.77 -8.55
C ALA A 266 13.76 -5.26 -8.69
N PHE A 267 12.98 -4.67 -7.77
CA PHE A 267 12.75 -3.23 -7.73
C PHE A 267 14.02 -2.43 -7.48
N GLY A 268 14.91 -2.89 -6.59
CA GLY A 268 16.19 -2.23 -6.32
C GLY A 268 17.10 -2.20 -7.54
N HIS A 269 17.10 -3.26 -8.35
CA HIS A 269 17.83 -3.29 -9.62
C HIS A 269 17.21 -2.34 -10.65
N ALA A 270 15.89 -2.38 -10.81
CA ALA A 270 15.17 -1.48 -11.70
C ALA A 270 15.37 0.00 -11.31
N TRP A 271 15.37 0.30 -10.01
CA TRP A 271 15.57 1.66 -9.50
C TRP A 271 17.00 2.17 -9.72
N ARG A 272 18.01 1.31 -9.60
CA ARG A 272 19.39 1.68 -9.96
C ARG A 272 19.51 1.99 -11.46
N VAL A 273 18.91 1.17 -12.32
CA VAL A 273 18.88 1.42 -13.77
C VAL A 273 18.14 2.73 -14.07
N ALA A 274 16.99 2.96 -13.45
CA ALA A 274 16.26 4.22 -13.56
C ALA A 274 17.11 5.41 -13.10
N GLY A 275 17.87 5.29 -12.02
CA GLY A 275 18.81 6.32 -11.56
C GLY A 275 19.95 6.63 -12.54
N TYR A 276 20.49 5.60 -13.23
CA TYR A 276 21.48 5.82 -14.30
C TYR A 276 20.85 6.51 -15.51
N VAL A 277 19.63 6.11 -15.91
CA VAL A 277 18.89 6.72 -17.01
C VAL A 277 18.51 8.17 -16.68
N SER A 278 17.99 8.46 -15.49
CA SER A 278 17.68 9.83 -15.06
C SER A 278 18.92 10.72 -14.98
N ARG A 279 20.09 10.19 -14.59
CA ARG A 279 21.34 10.97 -14.67
C ARG A 279 21.80 11.20 -16.10
N ALA A 280 21.64 10.23 -16.99
CA ALA A 280 21.97 10.40 -18.41
C ALA A 280 21.05 11.43 -19.07
N VAL A 281 19.74 11.33 -18.83
CA VAL A 281 18.74 12.29 -19.29
C VAL A 281 18.95 13.66 -18.66
N GLY A 282 19.24 13.71 -17.36
CA GLY A 282 19.55 14.96 -16.66
C GLY A 282 20.81 15.65 -17.18
N ARG A 283 21.87 14.88 -17.50
CA ARG A 283 23.05 15.45 -18.18
C ARG A 283 22.72 15.92 -19.58
N PHE A 284 21.99 15.13 -20.36
CA PHE A 284 21.59 15.52 -21.70
C PHE A 284 20.76 16.81 -21.68
N LEU A 285 19.75 16.89 -20.80
CA LEU A 285 18.90 18.05 -20.64
C LEU A 285 19.68 19.26 -20.10
N ALA A 286 20.59 19.07 -19.16
CA ALA A 286 21.47 20.15 -18.67
C ALA A 286 22.42 20.65 -19.77
N THR A 287 22.96 19.75 -20.59
CA THR A 287 23.79 20.11 -21.75
C THR A 287 22.97 20.87 -22.78
N LEU A 288 21.75 20.40 -23.07
CA LEU A 288 20.84 21.02 -24.03
C LEU A 288 20.37 22.39 -23.54
N LEU A 289 20.02 22.51 -22.26
CA LEU A 289 19.71 23.78 -21.61
C LEU A 289 20.92 24.74 -21.65
N ARG A 290 22.14 24.24 -21.40
CA ARG A 290 23.36 25.04 -21.51
C ARG A 290 23.57 25.51 -22.96
N TRP A 291 23.37 24.65 -23.93
CA TRP A 291 23.52 24.99 -25.35
C TRP A 291 22.46 26.00 -25.82
N VAL A 292 21.21 25.84 -25.40
CA VAL A 292 20.07 26.67 -25.83
C VAL A 292 20.03 28.02 -25.10
N PHE A 293 20.37 28.07 -23.81
CA PHE A 293 20.26 29.30 -23.03
C PHE A 293 21.61 29.95 -22.74
N VAL A 294 22.59 29.15 -22.29
CA VAL A 294 23.84 29.69 -21.76
C VAL A 294 24.82 30.04 -22.87
N GLU A 295 24.90 29.24 -23.93
CA GLU A 295 25.77 29.50 -25.09
C GLU A 295 25.41 30.81 -25.81
N PRO A 296 24.14 31.05 -26.21
CA PRO A 296 23.77 32.32 -26.84
C PRO A 296 23.88 33.49 -25.87
N PHE A 297 23.54 33.31 -24.59
CA PHE A 297 23.70 34.40 -23.61
C PHE A 297 25.17 34.72 -23.31
N ARG A 298 26.06 33.72 -23.29
CA ARG A 298 27.51 33.94 -23.20
C ARG A 298 28.06 34.60 -24.46
N TRP A 299 27.54 34.26 -25.64
CA TRP A 299 27.92 34.92 -26.88
C TRP A 299 27.47 36.37 -26.86
N VAL A 300 26.22 36.68 -26.51
CA VAL A 300 25.73 38.06 -26.35
C VAL A 300 26.51 38.81 -25.27
N TYR A 301 26.80 38.17 -24.14
CA TYR A 301 27.60 38.80 -23.09
C TYR A 301 29.03 39.13 -23.55
N ARG A 302 29.67 38.23 -24.30
CA ARG A 302 31.03 38.45 -24.83
C ARG A 302 31.08 39.36 -26.05
N ALA A 303 30.12 39.25 -26.95
CA ALA A 303 30.06 39.99 -28.21
C ALA A 303 29.48 41.40 -28.03
N VAL A 304 28.62 41.60 -27.02
CA VAL A 304 27.93 42.88 -26.80
C VAL A 304 28.34 43.50 -25.47
N LEU A 305 28.15 42.81 -24.33
CA LEU A 305 28.44 43.42 -23.02
C LEU A 305 29.93 43.63 -22.76
N THR A 306 30.81 42.79 -23.30
CA THR A 306 32.26 42.93 -23.08
C THR A 306 32.86 44.09 -23.87
N PRO A 307 32.58 44.31 -25.18
CA PRO A 307 33.05 45.50 -25.88
C PRO A 307 32.36 46.78 -25.38
N VAL A 308 31.07 46.73 -25.03
CA VAL A 308 30.38 47.89 -24.43
C VAL A 308 30.94 48.18 -23.04
N GLY A 309 31.23 47.16 -22.24
CA GLY A 309 31.86 47.29 -20.93
C GLY A 309 33.27 47.88 -21.03
N HIS A 310 34.05 47.50 -22.04
CA HIS A 310 35.35 48.10 -22.32
C HIS A 310 35.22 49.55 -22.82
N ALA A 311 34.29 49.83 -23.75
CA ALA A 311 34.05 51.18 -24.24
C ALA A 311 33.60 52.12 -23.11
N VAL A 312 32.65 51.70 -22.26
CA VAL A 312 32.19 52.48 -21.10
C VAL A 312 33.31 52.63 -20.07
N ARG A 313 34.12 51.60 -19.84
CA ARG A 313 35.24 51.66 -18.89
C ARG A 313 36.39 52.54 -19.39
N ASP A 314 36.66 52.56 -20.68
CA ASP A 314 37.74 53.36 -21.26
C ASP A 314 37.32 54.82 -21.51
N VAL A 315 36.09 55.06 -21.97
CA VAL A 315 35.60 56.41 -22.32
C VAL A 315 35.10 57.15 -21.09
N LEU A 316 34.33 56.50 -20.20
CA LEU A 316 33.73 57.17 -19.03
C LEU A 316 34.63 57.11 -17.80
N TRP A 317 35.25 55.95 -17.53
CA TRP A 317 35.97 55.76 -16.26
C TRP A 317 37.39 56.30 -16.26
N ARG A 318 38.06 56.45 -17.41
CA ARG A 318 39.39 57.10 -17.48
C ARG A 318 39.36 58.58 -17.06
N PRO A 319 38.47 59.44 -17.58
CA PRO A 319 38.41 60.83 -17.14
C PRO A 319 37.98 60.99 -15.68
N VAL A 320 37.00 60.21 -15.23
CA VAL A 320 36.52 60.24 -13.82
C VAL A 320 37.61 59.78 -12.85
N ARG A 321 38.36 58.71 -13.18
CA ARG A 321 39.41 58.20 -12.29
C ARG A 321 40.61 59.16 -12.20
N ASN A 322 40.87 59.92 -13.26
CA ASN A 322 41.92 60.93 -13.26
C ASN A 322 41.49 62.17 -12.45
N ALA A 323 40.25 62.63 -12.59
CA ALA A 323 39.66 63.70 -11.77
C ALA A 323 39.59 63.29 -10.27
N ALA A 324 39.16 62.06 -9.98
CA ALA A 324 39.09 61.53 -8.62
C ALA A 324 40.47 61.37 -7.97
N ARG A 325 41.52 61.04 -8.74
CA ARG A 325 42.89 60.98 -8.21
C ARG A 325 43.49 62.37 -7.97
N ALA A 326 43.09 63.38 -8.74
CA ALA A 326 43.44 64.77 -8.47
C ALA A 326 42.75 65.26 -7.17
N ALA A 327 41.45 65.04 -7.03
CA ALA A 327 40.69 65.37 -5.81
C ALA A 327 41.12 64.56 -4.58
N GLY A 328 41.44 63.28 -4.75
CA GLY A 328 41.94 62.43 -3.66
C GLY A 328 43.33 62.84 -3.14
N ARG A 329 44.12 63.59 -3.91
CA ARG A 329 45.39 64.15 -3.43
C ARG A 329 45.20 65.45 -2.64
N SER A 330 44.23 66.29 -2.98
CA SER A 330 43.90 67.49 -2.18
C SER A 330 43.26 67.09 -0.84
N VAL A 331 42.32 66.15 -0.85
CA VAL A 331 41.65 65.66 0.37
C VAL A 331 42.62 64.94 1.32
N ARG A 332 43.56 64.13 0.80
CA ARG A 332 44.55 63.47 1.67
C ARG A 332 45.53 64.44 2.32
N ARG A 333 45.87 65.54 1.66
CA ARG A 333 46.70 66.60 2.26
C ARG A 333 45.93 67.35 3.35
N ALA A 334 44.67 67.69 3.11
CA ALA A 334 43.80 68.32 4.10
C ALA A 334 43.55 67.41 5.32
N LEU A 335 43.30 66.11 5.10
CA LEU A 335 43.11 65.13 6.18
C LEU A 335 44.41 64.82 6.93
N GLY A 336 45.57 64.85 6.27
CA GLY A 336 46.87 64.74 6.91
C GLY A 336 47.10 65.88 7.90
N ALA A 337 46.91 67.12 7.45
CA ALA A 337 47.02 68.30 8.30
C ALA A 337 46.01 68.29 9.47
N ALA A 338 44.77 67.88 9.23
CA ALA A 338 43.75 67.75 10.28
C ALA A 338 44.05 66.62 11.28
N ARG A 339 44.63 65.50 10.83
CA ARG A 339 45.01 64.42 11.77
C ARG A 339 46.20 64.80 12.63
N GLU A 340 47.16 65.54 12.09
CA GLU A 340 48.29 66.04 12.87
C GLU A 340 47.85 67.08 13.90
N SER A 341 46.92 67.98 13.56
CA SER A 341 46.35 68.90 14.53
C SER A 341 45.59 68.17 15.65
N VAL A 342 44.72 67.21 15.31
CA VAL A 342 44.00 66.41 16.31
C VAL A 342 44.95 65.58 17.18
N ARG A 343 46.02 64.99 16.62
CA ARG A 343 47.00 64.24 17.42
C ARG A 343 47.77 65.15 18.36
N ARG A 344 48.15 66.36 17.93
CA ARG A 344 48.77 67.37 18.81
C ARG A 344 47.81 67.81 19.91
N THR A 345 46.59 68.20 19.58
CA THR A 345 45.58 68.64 20.57
C THR A 345 45.23 67.52 21.54
N ARG A 346 45.11 66.27 21.07
CA ARG A 346 44.87 65.12 21.97
C ARG A 346 46.06 64.82 22.87
N ALA A 347 47.29 64.98 22.38
CA ALA A 347 48.49 64.81 23.20
C ALA A 347 48.63 65.93 24.23
N GLU A 348 48.30 67.18 23.87
CA GLU A 348 48.27 68.32 24.79
C GLU A 348 47.17 68.20 25.83
N ILE A 349 45.93 67.84 25.43
CA ILE A 349 44.84 67.58 26.38
C ILE A 349 45.20 66.40 27.29
N ARG A 350 45.77 65.31 26.75
CA ARG A 350 46.20 64.20 27.59
C ARG A 350 47.29 64.63 28.58
N ARG A 351 48.26 65.44 28.14
CA ARG A 351 49.30 65.96 29.04
C ARG A 351 48.76 66.95 30.08
N ALA A 352 47.78 67.77 29.72
CA ALA A 352 47.18 68.75 30.62
C ALA A 352 46.19 68.10 31.61
N VAL A 353 45.44 67.08 31.19
CA VAL A 353 44.45 66.38 32.02
C VAL A 353 45.07 65.31 32.90
N PHE A 354 46.09 64.59 32.41
CA PHE A 354 46.75 63.53 33.16
C PHE A 354 48.13 63.95 33.66
N GLY A 355 48.27 65.22 34.09
CA GLY A 355 49.48 65.76 34.70
C GLY A 355 50.13 64.73 35.63
N GLY A 356 51.25 64.19 35.16
CA GLY A 356 51.84 63.00 35.74
C GLY A 356 53.09 62.65 34.95
N SER A 357 54.21 63.13 35.44
CA SER A 357 55.57 62.76 35.08
C SER A 357 55.78 61.25 35.21
N GLY A 358 55.44 60.51 34.16
CA GLY A 358 56.01 59.19 33.89
C GLY A 358 57.04 59.37 32.78
N VAL A 359 58.31 59.56 33.15
CA VAL A 359 59.41 59.38 32.21
C VAL A 359 59.30 57.94 31.68
N PRO A 360 59.10 57.73 30.36
CA PRO A 360 59.00 56.39 29.81
C PRO A 360 60.39 55.79 29.71
N GLU A 361 60.65 54.78 30.54
CA GLU A 361 61.74 53.84 30.37
C GLU A 361 61.44 52.99 29.12
N ARG A 362 62.33 53.07 28.12
CA ARG A 362 62.25 52.33 26.85
C ARG A 362 62.80 50.91 27.05
N PRO A 363 62.09 49.86 26.60
CA PRO A 363 62.75 48.63 26.18
C PRO A 363 63.02 48.66 24.67
N GLU A 364 64.24 48.29 24.33
CA GLU A 364 64.88 48.24 23.01
C GLU A 364 64.18 47.35 21.96
N PRO A 365 64.47 47.54 20.66
CA PRO A 365 63.84 46.85 19.55
C PRO A 365 64.29 45.39 19.42
N GLY A 366 63.37 44.45 19.64
CA GLY A 366 63.55 43.04 19.27
C GLY A 366 63.52 42.85 17.76
N ALA A 367 64.59 42.27 17.24
CA ALA A 367 64.90 42.08 15.82
C ALA A 367 63.79 41.40 15.01
N VAL A 368 63.55 41.97 13.83
CA VAL A 368 62.74 41.44 12.73
C VAL A 368 63.62 40.51 11.88
N PRO A 369 63.24 39.24 11.64
CA PRO A 369 63.75 38.49 10.50
C PRO A 369 62.84 38.69 9.26
N GLU A 370 63.49 38.86 8.12
CA GLU A 370 62.96 39.29 6.81
C GLU A 370 61.71 38.56 6.26
N PRO A 371 60.90 39.25 5.43
CA PRO A 371 59.82 38.64 4.65
C PRO A 371 60.35 38.09 3.31
N ARG A 372 60.31 36.76 3.12
CA ARG A 372 60.61 36.12 1.83
C ARG A 372 59.32 35.65 1.13
N ARG A 373 59.08 36.26 -0.05
CA ARG A 373 58.21 35.85 -1.18
C ARG A 373 58.31 34.32 -1.44
N GLU A 374 57.31 33.59 -1.92
CA GLU A 374 56.55 33.81 -3.15
C GLU A 374 55.39 32.79 -3.26
N GLN A 375 54.27 33.22 -3.85
CA GLN A 375 53.15 32.37 -4.25
C GLN A 375 53.47 31.70 -5.59
N SER A 376 53.40 30.37 -5.67
CA SER A 376 53.46 29.62 -6.92
C SER A 376 52.10 29.00 -7.26
N VAL A 377 51.59 29.42 -8.41
CA VAL A 377 50.32 29.06 -9.05
C VAL A 377 50.41 27.66 -9.67
N PRO A 378 49.36 26.81 -9.66
CA PRO A 378 49.37 25.57 -10.44
C PRO A 378 49.18 25.86 -11.93
N VAL A 379 50.17 25.47 -12.73
CA VAL A 379 50.26 25.60 -14.20
C VAL A 379 49.38 24.56 -14.90
N ALA A 380 48.70 24.99 -15.97
CA ALA A 380 48.10 24.15 -16.99
C ALA A 380 49.02 24.06 -18.22
N ARG A 381 49.27 22.85 -18.77
CA ARG A 381 49.80 22.56 -20.13
C ARG A 381 49.78 21.02 -20.35
N THR A 382 48.88 20.40 -21.13
CA THR A 382 48.82 20.17 -22.60
C THR A 382 49.99 19.41 -23.25
N LEU A 383 49.62 18.47 -24.15
CA LEU A 383 50.41 17.67 -25.14
C LEU A 383 51.16 16.45 -24.56
N GLY A 384 51.14 15.23 -25.11
CA GLY A 384 50.52 14.67 -26.31
C GLY A 384 51.26 13.38 -26.74
N LYS A 385 50.50 12.37 -27.17
CA LYS A 385 50.79 11.34 -28.20
C LYS A 385 51.87 10.22 -28.01
N THR A 386 51.34 8.98 -28.03
CA THR A 386 51.73 7.76 -28.81
C THR A 386 52.99 6.94 -28.51
N SER A 387 52.80 5.65 -28.18
CA SER A 387 53.26 4.46 -28.95
C SER A 387 52.67 3.20 -28.28
N GLY A 388 51.88 2.36 -28.96
CA GLY A 388 52.34 1.07 -29.53
C GLY A 388 52.21 -0.06 -28.50
N ARG A 389 51.11 -0.84 -28.46
CA ARG A 389 50.92 -2.18 -29.06
C ARG A 389 51.90 -3.27 -28.58
N ASP A 390 51.30 -4.47 -28.43
CA ASP A 390 51.88 -5.80 -28.17
C ASP A 390 52.16 -6.06 -26.67
N VAL A 391 51.62 -7.07 -25.98
CA VAL A 391 51.46 -8.51 -26.29
C VAL A 391 50.36 -9.12 -25.38
N SER A 392 49.56 -10.06 -25.91
CA SER A 392 48.55 -10.85 -25.18
C SER A 392 49.16 -12.12 -24.49
N PRO A 393 48.39 -13.04 -23.88
CA PRO A 393 48.55 -13.51 -22.49
C PRO A 393 49.25 -14.89 -22.34
N PRO A 394 49.49 -15.40 -21.12
CA PRO A 394 49.58 -16.84 -20.92
C PRO A 394 48.23 -17.41 -20.48
N THR A 395 47.70 -18.26 -21.34
CA THR A 395 46.73 -19.31 -21.06
C THR A 395 47.26 -20.22 -19.95
N ARG A 396 46.52 -20.36 -18.85
CA ARG A 396 46.75 -21.40 -17.83
C ARG A 396 45.77 -22.54 -18.13
N GLY A 397 46.30 -23.63 -18.66
CA GLY A 397 45.54 -24.83 -18.99
C GLY A 397 44.97 -25.55 -17.76
N PRO A 398 43.96 -26.42 -17.96
CA PRO A 398 43.39 -27.26 -16.92
C PRO A 398 44.34 -28.42 -16.58
N GLY A 399 44.44 -28.72 -15.28
CA GLY A 399 45.27 -29.80 -14.76
C GLY A 399 44.79 -31.17 -15.23
N LEU A 400 45.73 -31.95 -15.78
CA LEU A 400 45.69 -33.40 -15.82
C LEU A 400 45.72 -33.93 -14.37
N GLY A 401 44.73 -34.75 -14.03
CA GLY A 401 44.85 -35.74 -12.96
C GLY A 401 44.89 -37.11 -13.61
N ASP A 402 46.05 -37.76 -13.52
CA ASP A 402 46.29 -39.17 -13.81
C ASP A 402 45.47 -40.06 -12.84
N ALA A 403 44.76 -41.07 -13.35
CA ALA A 403 45.16 -42.48 -13.35
C ALA A 403 45.39 -43.07 -11.94
N GLY A 404 44.48 -43.97 -11.56
CA GLY A 404 44.46 -44.75 -10.32
C GLY A 404 43.11 -45.43 -10.16
#